data_AF-A0AAV2A5N8-F1
#
_entry.id   AF-A0AAV2A5N8-F1
#
_cell.length_a   1.000
_cell.length_b   1.000
_cell.length_c   1.000
_cell.angle_alpha   90.00
_cell.angle_beta   90.00
_cell.angle_gamma   90.00
#
_symmetry.space_group_name_H-M   'P 1'
#
loop_
_entity.id
_entity.type
_entity.pdbx_description
1 polymer ?
#
loop_
_entity_poly.entity_id
_entity_poly.type
_entity_poly.pdbx_seq_one_letter_code
_entity_poly.pdbx_strand_id
1 'polypeptide(L)'
;MINILGAKYTNYMTSHNTVIICRKNEGKKVKKAREWRIPIVNVQWLHDLMFGQIDALRLSMAHKYQQYDLENPFAIDYTLAPHLMAAWKSPIKISEELIKKHNIETKTPEAIANAEKESKKRENEENIEPEAKRMRVESPPLEENIPLTTQNPPDNENKPRVLFTGFSKINDMAKVVLQLGGCLAKSETECTHLVANRYARTQKFLCAIHVVKYVVTTDWITESEKQNQFIDEKQYVMRDTESEKIYGFNMERVLNRVDRTPIFKNYIIFVTAGVIPKSDITKAIIEAGGGTPVYKKAPTLRQIKSIEQSGRKFVIITCENDLHLCKMYLEKKICVQNVEFILTGSIRQELDFSSFVYTL
;
A
#
# COMPACT_ATOMS: atom_id res chain seq x y z
N MET A 1 17.60 -9.20 -1.81
CA MET A 1 18.99 -8.94 -1.38
C MET A 1 19.04 -8.30 -0.01
N ILE A 2 18.64 -7.03 0.17
CA ILE A 2 18.73 -6.32 1.48
C ILE A 2 18.07 -7.09 2.64
N ASN A 3 16.82 -7.52 2.47
CA ASN A 3 16.11 -8.27 3.52
C ASN A 3 16.71 -9.66 3.79
N ILE A 4 17.35 -10.30 2.80
CA ILE A 4 17.98 -11.62 2.95
C ILE A 4 19.20 -11.52 3.87
N LEU A 5 19.91 -10.40 3.83
CA LEU A 5 21.03 -10.10 4.72
C LEU A 5 20.59 -9.67 6.14
N GLY A 6 19.29 -9.64 6.43
CA GLY A 6 18.75 -9.11 7.68
C GLY A 6 18.86 -7.59 7.81
N ALA A 7 19.24 -6.88 6.75
CA ALA A 7 19.29 -5.43 6.74
C ALA A 7 17.90 -4.82 6.58
N LYS A 8 17.68 -3.66 7.20
CA LYS A 8 16.43 -2.90 7.12
C LYS A 8 16.50 -1.85 6.00
N TYR A 9 15.59 -1.94 5.04
CA TYR A 9 15.45 -0.93 3.99
C TYR A 9 14.53 0.22 4.44
N THR A 10 14.96 1.46 4.24
CA THR A 10 14.11 2.65 4.39
C THR A 10 14.00 3.41 3.07
N ASN A 11 12.79 3.81 2.71
CA ASN A 11 12.51 4.63 1.51
C ASN A 11 12.88 6.12 1.71
N TYR A 12 12.94 6.58 2.97
CA TYR A 12 13.40 7.90 3.39
C TYR A 12 14.83 7.85 3.97
N MET A 13 15.42 9.02 4.25
CA MET A 13 16.78 9.15 4.77
C MET A 13 16.78 10.01 6.05
N THR A 14 17.45 9.52 7.09
CA THR A 14 17.71 10.20 8.38
C THR A 14 19.17 10.02 8.79
N SER A 15 19.59 10.71 9.85
CA SER A 15 20.91 10.54 10.46
C SER A 15 21.15 9.17 11.10
N HIS A 16 20.10 8.35 11.27
CA HIS A 16 20.19 7.00 11.83
C HIS A 16 20.50 5.93 10.77
N ASN A 17 20.44 6.27 9.49
CA ASN A 17 20.80 5.35 8.42
C ASN A 17 22.30 5.03 8.48
N THR A 18 22.64 3.75 8.35
CA THR A 18 24.02 3.25 8.50
C THR A 18 24.82 3.28 7.21
N VAL A 19 24.15 3.14 6.06
CA VAL A 19 24.77 3.12 4.73
C VAL A 19 23.76 3.59 3.69
N ILE A 20 24.24 4.23 2.63
CA ILE A 20 23.43 4.54 1.45
C ILE A 20 24.01 3.86 0.22
N ILE A 21 23.17 3.10 -0.49
CA ILE A 21 23.53 2.43 -1.74
C ILE A 21 23.02 3.30 -2.89
N CYS A 22 23.90 3.74 -3.79
CA CYS A 22 23.51 4.55 -4.95
C CYS A 22 24.20 4.11 -6.24
N ARG A 23 23.47 4.24 -7.37
CA ARG A 23 24.02 4.03 -8.72
C ARG A 23 24.92 5.19 -9.15
N LYS A 24 24.52 6.41 -8.81
CA LYS A 24 25.21 7.66 -9.12
C LYS A 24 25.50 8.43 -7.84
N ASN A 25 26.66 9.08 -7.77
CA ASN A 25 27.08 9.88 -6.62
C ASN A 25 26.47 11.30 -6.64
N GLU A 26 25.18 11.39 -6.93
CA GLU A 26 24.45 12.66 -7.07
C GLU A 26 23.08 12.61 -6.37
N GLY A 27 22.46 13.78 -6.21
CA GLY A 27 21.12 13.93 -5.65
C GLY A 27 21.07 14.34 -4.17
N LYS A 28 19.85 14.61 -3.70
CA LYS A 28 19.59 15.18 -2.36
C LYS A 28 20.04 14.26 -1.22
N LYS A 29 19.81 12.95 -1.36
CA LYS A 29 20.18 11.96 -0.33
C LYS A 29 21.71 11.83 -0.18
N VAL A 30 22.46 11.87 -1.28
CA VAL A 30 23.94 11.82 -1.27
C VAL A 30 24.53 13.05 -0.58
N LYS A 31 24.03 14.26 -0.88
CA LYS A 31 24.46 15.49 -0.19
C LYS A 31 24.24 15.39 1.32
N LYS A 32 23.07 14.92 1.75
CA LYS A 32 22.77 14.71 3.18
C LYS A 32 23.60 13.59 3.82
N ALA A 33 23.88 12.51 3.10
CA ALA A 33 24.75 11.44 3.60
C ALA A 33 26.16 11.97 3.90
N ARG A 34 26.72 12.85 3.05
CA ARG A 34 28.01 13.52 3.33
C ARG A 34 27.96 14.41 4.57
N GLU A 35 26.90 15.22 4.70
CA GLU A 35 26.69 16.07 5.89
C GLU A 35 26.61 15.22 7.18
N TRP A 36 25.95 14.06 7.12
CA TRP A 36 25.76 13.15 8.25
C TRP A 36 26.89 12.12 8.43
N ARG A 37 27.95 12.18 7.60
CA ARG A 37 29.07 11.23 7.57
C ARG A 37 28.63 9.77 7.43
N ILE A 38 27.55 9.53 6.68
CA ILE A 38 27.05 8.19 6.37
C ILE A 38 27.78 7.67 5.13
N PRO A 39 28.37 6.46 5.17
CA PRO A 39 29.03 5.84 4.02
C PRO A 39 28.11 5.73 2.81
N ILE A 40 28.61 6.19 1.66
CA ILE A 40 27.97 6.08 0.34
C ILE A 40 28.68 4.96 -0.39
N VAL A 41 27.93 3.96 -0.88
CA VAL A 41 28.48 2.78 -1.56
C VAL A 41 27.70 2.48 -2.84
N ASN A 42 28.32 1.76 -3.77
CA ASN A 42 27.64 1.18 -4.92
C ASN A 42 26.98 -0.18 -4.56
N VAL A 43 26.31 -0.80 -5.54
CA VAL A 43 25.63 -2.09 -5.33
C VAL A 43 26.57 -3.27 -5.12
N GLN A 44 27.86 -3.16 -5.52
CA GLN A 44 28.86 -4.21 -5.29
C GLN A 44 29.04 -4.48 -3.80
N TRP A 45 28.92 -3.46 -2.95
CA TRP A 45 28.92 -3.64 -1.49
C TRP A 45 27.85 -4.61 -1.01
N LEU A 46 26.65 -4.53 -1.59
CA LEU A 46 25.54 -5.43 -1.27
C LEU A 46 25.77 -6.83 -1.83
N HIS A 47 26.39 -6.95 -3.02
CA HIS A 47 26.76 -8.23 -3.61
C HIS A 47 27.79 -8.98 -2.77
N ASP A 48 28.87 -8.31 -2.41
CA ASP A 48 29.94 -8.90 -1.60
C ASP A 48 29.41 -9.44 -0.27
N LEU A 49 28.48 -8.71 0.37
CA LEU A 49 27.79 -9.19 1.57
C LEU A 49 26.90 -10.42 1.31
N MET A 50 26.16 -10.43 0.20
CA MET A 50 25.33 -11.59 -0.21
C MET A 50 26.15 -12.86 -0.40
N PHE A 51 27.40 -12.73 -0.87
CA PHE A 51 28.31 -13.86 -1.10
C PHE A 51 29.25 -14.16 0.09
N GLY A 52 28.98 -13.58 1.27
CA GLY A 52 29.66 -13.93 2.52
C GLY A 52 30.95 -13.13 2.80
N GLN A 53 31.26 -12.10 2.01
CA GLN A 53 32.39 -11.22 2.27
C GLN A 53 32.03 -10.13 3.30
N ILE A 54 32.00 -10.52 4.58
CA ILE A 54 31.58 -9.66 5.71
C ILE A 54 32.52 -8.45 5.90
N ASP A 55 33.77 -8.52 5.43
CA ASP A 55 34.72 -7.40 5.47
C ASP A 55 34.19 -6.13 4.80
N ALA A 56 33.24 -6.26 3.87
CA ALA A 56 32.54 -5.14 3.25
C ALA A 56 31.88 -4.21 4.29
N LEU A 57 31.43 -4.73 5.45
CA LEU A 57 30.85 -3.90 6.53
C LEU A 57 31.87 -2.94 7.15
N ARG A 58 33.14 -3.37 7.27
CA ARG A 58 34.23 -2.55 7.84
C ARG A 58 34.87 -1.66 6.79
N LEU A 59 34.91 -2.12 5.55
CA LEU A 59 35.59 -1.47 4.44
C LEU A 59 34.62 -0.76 3.48
N SER A 60 33.56 -0.13 4.01
CA SER A 60 32.56 0.57 3.19
C SER A 60 33.16 1.70 2.32
N MET A 61 34.32 2.24 2.71
CA MET A 61 35.03 3.28 1.96
C MET A 61 36.05 2.74 0.96
N ALA A 62 36.12 1.41 0.73
CA ALA A 62 37.02 0.82 -0.24
C ALA A 62 36.74 1.36 -1.65
N HIS A 63 37.81 1.54 -2.45
CA HIS A 63 37.72 2.11 -3.80
C HIS A 63 36.69 1.41 -4.69
N LYS A 64 36.60 0.07 -4.62
CA LYS A 64 35.60 -0.72 -5.37
C LYS A 64 34.15 -0.35 -5.08
N TYR A 65 33.85 0.20 -3.90
CA TYR A 65 32.50 0.64 -3.53
C TYR A 65 32.24 2.12 -3.84
N GLN A 66 33.28 2.87 -4.19
CA GLN A 66 33.21 4.29 -4.57
C GLN A 66 33.19 4.49 -6.10
N GLN A 67 33.10 3.40 -6.87
CA GLN A 67 32.93 3.42 -8.31
C GLN A 67 31.43 3.41 -8.64
N TYR A 68 30.98 4.48 -9.29
CA TYR A 68 29.58 4.70 -9.67
C TYR A 68 29.45 4.58 -11.19
N ASP A 69 28.22 4.44 -11.71
CA ASP A 69 27.95 4.24 -13.14
C ASP A 69 28.52 2.95 -13.75
N LEU A 70 28.42 1.84 -13.02
CA LEU A 70 28.76 0.51 -13.55
C LEU A 70 27.85 0.15 -14.74
N GLU A 71 28.43 -0.39 -15.82
CA GLU A 71 27.69 -0.86 -17.00
C GLU A 71 26.74 -2.01 -16.65
N ASN A 72 27.25 -2.99 -15.89
CA ASN A 72 26.46 -4.11 -15.36
C ASN A 72 26.50 -4.16 -13.83
N PRO A 73 25.68 -3.35 -13.14
CA PRO A 73 25.71 -3.24 -11.69
C PRO A 73 25.29 -4.54 -10.97
N PHE A 74 24.53 -5.42 -11.63
CA PHE A 74 24.08 -6.68 -11.04
C PHE A 74 24.88 -7.89 -11.53
N ALA A 75 26.01 -7.69 -12.20
CA ALA A 75 26.90 -8.78 -12.57
C ALA A 75 27.34 -9.55 -11.31
N ILE A 76 27.08 -10.85 -11.31
CA ILE A 76 27.53 -11.74 -10.24
C ILE A 76 28.98 -12.10 -10.53
N ASP A 77 29.86 -11.83 -9.57
CA ASP A 77 31.20 -12.38 -9.62
C ASP A 77 31.15 -13.88 -9.30
N TYR A 78 31.16 -14.69 -10.35
CA TYR A 78 31.12 -16.15 -10.27
C TYR A 78 32.28 -16.76 -9.48
N THR A 79 33.35 -16.00 -9.25
CA THR A 79 34.48 -16.44 -8.42
C THR A 79 34.13 -16.47 -6.93
N LEU A 80 33.11 -15.70 -6.49
CA LEU A 80 32.68 -15.64 -5.09
C LEU A 80 31.72 -16.77 -4.71
N ALA A 81 31.12 -17.46 -5.69
CA ALA A 81 30.22 -18.60 -5.46
C ALA A 81 30.61 -19.86 -6.26
N PRO A 82 31.88 -20.32 -6.20
CA PRO A 82 32.36 -21.42 -7.03
C PRO A 82 31.65 -22.73 -6.71
N HIS A 83 31.24 -22.94 -5.45
CA HIS A 83 30.51 -24.10 -5.00
C HIS A 83 29.08 -24.18 -5.58
N LEU A 84 28.41 -23.04 -5.79
CA LEU A 84 27.09 -22.98 -6.44
C LEU A 84 27.21 -23.13 -7.97
N MET A 85 28.30 -22.64 -8.55
CA MET A 85 28.53 -22.64 -10.00
C MET A 85 29.22 -23.92 -10.52
N ALA A 86 29.84 -24.72 -9.65
CA ALA A 86 30.54 -25.95 -10.03
C ALA A 86 29.64 -26.94 -10.78
N ALA A 87 28.38 -27.08 -10.33
CA ALA A 87 27.39 -27.94 -10.97
C ALA A 87 27.02 -27.47 -12.39
N TRP A 88 27.07 -26.16 -12.64
CA TRP A 88 26.75 -25.56 -13.95
C TRP A 88 27.95 -25.51 -14.90
N LYS A 89 29.19 -25.56 -14.37
CA LYS A 89 30.42 -25.69 -15.15
C LYS A 89 30.63 -27.10 -15.70
N SER A 90 29.98 -28.09 -15.11
CA SER A 90 29.98 -29.47 -15.59
C SER A 90 28.82 -29.61 -16.57
N PRO A 91 29.06 -29.68 -17.89
CA PRO A 91 27.96 -29.90 -18.82
C PRO A 91 27.27 -31.22 -18.46
N ILE A 92 25.94 -31.17 -18.33
CA ILE A 92 25.15 -32.36 -18.10
C ILE A 92 25.34 -33.26 -19.32
N LYS A 93 26.12 -34.33 -19.15
CA LYS A 93 26.35 -35.31 -20.20
C LYS A 93 25.08 -36.15 -20.33
N ILE A 94 24.20 -35.75 -21.24
CA ILE A 94 23.02 -36.53 -21.58
C ILE A 94 23.50 -37.70 -22.45
N SER A 95 23.33 -38.93 -22.00
CA SER A 95 23.70 -40.11 -22.79
C SER A 95 22.78 -40.24 -24.01
N GLU A 96 23.31 -40.75 -25.13
CA GLU A 96 22.54 -40.96 -26.37
C GLU A 96 21.32 -41.85 -26.16
N GLU A 97 21.38 -42.77 -25.19
CA GLU A 97 20.25 -43.62 -24.78
C GLU A 97 19.12 -42.83 -24.11
N LEU A 98 19.45 -41.82 -23.29
CA LEU A 98 18.46 -40.94 -22.63
C LEU A 98 17.75 -40.03 -23.64
N ILE A 99 18.49 -39.55 -24.66
CA ILE A 99 17.97 -38.72 -25.76
C ILE A 99 17.00 -39.52 -26.63
N LYS A 100 17.37 -40.76 -27.02
CA LYS A 100 16.50 -41.67 -27.78
C LYS A 100 15.28 -42.11 -26.98
N LYS A 101 15.43 -42.34 -25.68
CA LYS A 101 14.33 -42.77 -24.80
C LYS A 101 13.28 -41.68 -24.56
N HIS A 102 13.65 -40.40 -24.64
CA HIS A 102 12.75 -39.27 -24.39
C HIS A 102 12.43 -38.44 -25.65
N ASN A 103 12.74 -38.93 -26.86
CA ASN A 103 12.52 -38.22 -28.13
C ASN A 103 12.95 -36.74 -28.11
N ILE A 104 14.10 -36.43 -27.50
CA ILE A 104 14.66 -35.08 -27.54
C ILE A 104 15.34 -34.93 -28.89
N GLU A 105 14.57 -34.68 -29.94
CA GLU A 105 15.11 -34.33 -31.25
C GLU A 105 16.01 -33.10 -31.09
N THR A 106 17.24 -33.21 -31.60
CA THR A 106 18.14 -32.08 -31.79
C THR A 106 17.41 -31.07 -32.66
N LYS A 107 16.90 -30.00 -32.03
CA LYS A 107 16.21 -28.90 -32.69
C LYS A 107 17.01 -28.48 -33.92
N THR A 108 16.38 -28.59 -35.10
CA THR A 108 16.92 -28.11 -36.37
C THR A 108 17.33 -26.63 -36.25
N PRO A 109 18.25 -26.15 -37.09
CA PRO A 109 18.70 -24.74 -37.07
C PRO A 109 17.54 -23.73 -37.13
N GLU A 110 16.41 -24.11 -37.74
CA GLU A 110 15.18 -23.32 -37.81
C GLU A 110 14.47 -23.14 -36.46
N ALA A 111 14.53 -24.14 -35.57
CA ALA A 111 13.93 -24.05 -34.23
C ALA A 111 14.77 -23.19 -33.28
N ILE A 112 16.09 -23.11 -33.49
CA ILE A 112 16.97 -22.17 -32.78
C ILE A 112 16.72 -20.74 -33.28
N ALA A 113 16.59 -20.55 -34.60
CA ALA A 113 16.25 -19.25 -35.19
C ALA A 113 14.85 -18.76 -34.78
N ASN A 114 13.88 -19.66 -34.60
CA ASN A 114 12.55 -19.32 -34.09
C ASN A 114 12.55 -19.06 -32.58
N ALA A 115 13.36 -19.77 -31.79
CA ALA A 115 13.53 -19.48 -30.36
C ALA A 115 14.24 -18.14 -30.11
N GLU A 116 15.22 -17.78 -30.95
CA GLU A 116 15.88 -16.47 -30.93
C GLU A 116 14.97 -15.33 -31.42
N LYS A 117 14.05 -15.61 -32.36
CA LYS A 117 12.98 -14.67 -32.74
C LYS A 117 11.93 -14.50 -31.66
N GLU A 118 11.58 -15.57 -30.93
CA GLU A 118 10.67 -15.49 -29.78
C GLU A 118 11.32 -14.81 -28.57
N SER A 119 12.61 -15.03 -28.30
CA SER A 119 13.32 -14.32 -27.23
C SER A 119 13.45 -12.83 -27.53
N LYS A 120 13.75 -12.44 -28.79
CA LYS A 120 13.73 -11.03 -29.24
C LYS A 120 12.33 -10.41 -29.24
N LYS A 121 11.27 -11.21 -29.43
CA LYS A 121 9.88 -10.76 -29.22
C LYS A 121 9.57 -10.53 -27.74
N ARG A 122 10.02 -11.41 -26.85
CA ARG A 122 9.86 -11.28 -25.39
C ARG A 122 10.67 -10.11 -24.82
N GLU A 123 11.88 -9.85 -25.32
CA GLU A 123 12.68 -8.67 -24.94
C GLU A 123 12.05 -7.34 -25.43
N ASN A 124 11.29 -7.37 -26.54
CA ASN A 124 10.50 -6.22 -26.98
C ASN A 124 9.17 -6.06 -26.20
N GLU A 125 8.59 -7.15 -25.69
CA GLU A 125 7.41 -7.12 -24.81
C GLU A 125 7.77 -6.74 -23.36
N GLU A 126 8.95 -7.10 -22.86
CA GLU A 126 9.47 -6.67 -21.54
C GLU A 126 9.92 -5.19 -21.50
N ASN A 127 10.15 -4.56 -22.66
CA ASN A 127 10.38 -3.12 -22.78
C ASN A 127 9.09 -2.28 -22.86
N ILE A 128 7.93 -2.91 -22.81
CA ILE A 128 6.67 -2.23 -22.48
C ILE A 128 6.38 -2.56 -21.03
N GLU A 129 7.01 -1.80 -20.14
CA GLU A 129 6.64 -1.72 -18.73
C GLU A 129 5.11 -1.59 -18.66
N PRO A 130 4.36 -2.60 -18.15
CA PRO A 130 3.00 -2.34 -17.77
C PRO A 130 3.13 -1.45 -16.55
N GLU A 131 3.01 -0.14 -16.77
CA GLU A 131 2.46 0.77 -15.78
C GLU A 131 1.05 0.27 -15.45
N ALA A 132 0.97 -0.85 -14.71
CA ALA A 132 -0.09 -1.10 -13.77
C ALA A 132 0.12 -0.11 -12.62
N LYS A 133 0.01 1.19 -12.94
CA LYS A 133 -0.80 2.08 -12.13
C LYS A 133 -2.06 1.29 -11.90
N ARG A 134 -2.20 0.70 -10.72
CA ARG A 134 -3.52 0.41 -10.16
C ARG A 134 -4.24 1.74 -10.31
N MET A 135 -4.99 1.87 -11.39
CA MET A 135 -5.72 3.08 -11.71
C MET A 135 -6.56 3.29 -10.47
N ARG A 136 -6.20 4.32 -9.72
CA ARG A 136 -7.13 4.93 -8.80
C ARG A 136 -8.22 5.41 -9.73
N VAL A 137 -9.26 4.58 -9.87
CA VAL A 137 -10.48 4.96 -10.57
C VAL A 137 -11.09 6.03 -9.67
N GLU A 138 -10.61 7.25 -9.84
CA GLU A 138 -11.44 8.43 -9.70
C GLU A 138 -12.67 8.15 -10.54
N SER A 139 -13.83 8.37 -9.93
CA SER A 139 -15.13 8.19 -10.57
C SER A 139 -15.04 8.85 -11.95
N PRO A 140 -15.19 8.12 -13.08
CA PRO A 140 -15.13 8.75 -14.38
C PRO A 140 -16.21 9.84 -14.42
N PRO A 141 -15.94 11.00 -15.06
CA PRO A 141 -16.97 12.00 -15.29
C PRO A 141 -17.95 11.40 -16.30
N LEU A 142 -18.94 10.65 -15.82
CA LEU A 142 -20.09 10.26 -16.61
C LEU A 142 -20.83 11.57 -16.92
N GLU A 143 -20.98 11.85 -18.22
CA GLU A 143 -21.55 13.07 -18.76
C GLU A 143 -22.88 13.44 -18.06
N GLU A 144 -23.03 14.71 -17.67
CA GLU A 144 -24.10 15.23 -16.81
C GLU A 144 -25.53 15.12 -17.37
N ASN A 145 -25.72 14.51 -18.54
CA ASN A 145 -27.00 14.47 -19.26
C ASN A 145 -27.56 13.04 -19.40
N ILE A 146 -27.54 12.23 -18.33
CA ILE A 146 -28.27 10.96 -18.31
C ILE A 146 -29.73 11.24 -17.91
N PRO A 147 -30.71 10.91 -18.77
CA PRO A 147 -32.12 11.16 -18.47
C PRO A 147 -32.60 10.29 -17.30
N LEU A 148 -33.39 10.91 -16.41
CA LEU A 148 -34.06 10.21 -15.33
C LEU A 148 -35.10 9.25 -15.89
N THR A 149 -35.06 7.99 -15.45
CA THR A 149 -36.04 6.98 -15.86
C THR A 149 -37.16 6.83 -14.83
N THR A 150 -36.91 7.23 -13.58
CA THR A 150 -37.86 7.08 -12.48
C THR A 150 -38.96 8.15 -12.51
N GLN A 151 -40.19 7.76 -12.18
CA GLN A 151 -41.32 8.67 -12.03
C GLN A 151 -41.35 9.38 -10.66
N ASN A 152 -40.65 8.81 -9.66
CA ASN A 152 -40.59 9.30 -8.29
C ASN A 152 -39.13 9.45 -7.84
N PRO A 153 -38.40 10.47 -8.33
CA PRO A 153 -37.00 10.68 -7.94
C PRO A 153 -36.90 11.00 -6.44
N PRO A 154 -35.84 10.54 -5.75
CA PRO A 154 -35.63 10.84 -4.35
C PRO A 154 -35.41 12.34 -4.12
N ASP A 155 -35.98 12.85 -3.02
CA ASP A 155 -35.81 14.23 -2.58
C ASP A 155 -34.33 14.60 -2.43
N ASN A 156 -34.00 15.88 -2.57
CA ASN A 156 -32.60 16.32 -2.56
C ASN A 156 -31.88 16.03 -1.23
N GLU A 157 -32.61 15.94 -0.11
CA GLU A 157 -32.09 15.54 1.20
C GLU A 157 -31.85 14.02 1.33
N ASN A 158 -32.71 13.21 0.71
CA ASN A 158 -32.65 11.75 0.75
C ASN A 158 -31.95 11.14 -0.46
N LYS A 159 -31.40 11.98 -1.35
CA LYS A 159 -30.70 11.58 -2.56
C LYS A 159 -29.52 10.65 -2.24
N PRO A 160 -29.52 9.39 -2.71
CA PRO A 160 -28.41 8.47 -2.49
C PRO A 160 -27.13 8.98 -3.17
N ARG A 161 -26.11 9.23 -2.35
CA ARG A 161 -24.71 9.53 -2.76
C ARG A 161 -23.90 8.24 -2.70
N VAL A 162 -23.73 7.60 -3.85
CA VAL A 162 -23.18 6.24 -3.95
C VAL A 162 -21.68 6.27 -4.22
N LEU A 163 -20.93 5.42 -3.51
CA LEU A 163 -19.53 5.14 -3.79
C LEU A 163 -19.34 3.63 -4.00
N PHE A 164 -18.56 3.27 -5.02
CA PHE A 164 -18.23 1.89 -5.33
C PHE A 164 -16.81 1.55 -4.87
N THR A 165 -16.65 0.39 -4.23
CA THR A 165 -15.33 -0.13 -3.84
C THR A 165 -15.19 -1.62 -4.15
N GLY A 166 -14.03 -2.02 -4.67
CA GLY A 166 -13.72 -3.43 -4.96
C GLY A 166 -14.20 -3.95 -6.32
N PHE A 167 -14.65 -3.07 -7.23
CA PHE A 167 -15.15 -3.44 -8.55
C PHE A 167 -14.28 -2.86 -9.67
N SER A 168 -14.12 -3.63 -10.76
CA SER A 168 -13.40 -3.20 -11.97
C SER A 168 -14.30 -2.50 -12.98
N LYS A 169 -15.57 -2.92 -13.10
CA LYS A 169 -16.57 -2.35 -14.02
C LYS A 169 -17.67 -1.68 -13.22
N ILE A 170 -17.55 -0.36 -13.03
CA ILE A 170 -18.54 0.43 -12.25
C ILE A 170 -19.50 1.22 -13.14
N ASN A 171 -19.21 1.38 -14.44
CA ASN A 171 -19.91 2.31 -15.31
C ASN A 171 -21.40 2.00 -15.47
N ASP A 172 -21.76 0.71 -15.59
CA ASP A 172 -23.16 0.33 -15.79
C ASP A 172 -23.96 0.56 -14.50
N MET A 173 -23.45 0.13 -13.34
CA MET A 173 -24.06 0.42 -12.05
C MET A 173 -24.15 1.93 -11.77
N ALA A 174 -23.13 2.69 -12.16
CA ALA A 174 -23.11 4.14 -12.00
C ALA A 174 -24.17 4.84 -12.87
N LYS A 175 -24.40 4.36 -14.10
CA LYS A 175 -25.49 4.84 -14.96
C LYS A 175 -26.85 4.59 -14.31
N VAL A 176 -27.07 3.39 -13.76
CA VAL A 176 -28.32 3.05 -13.06
C VAL A 176 -28.55 4.01 -11.89
N VAL A 177 -27.54 4.27 -11.06
CA VAL A 177 -27.66 5.23 -9.94
C VAL A 177 -28.12 6.62 -10.43
N LEU A 178 -27.59 7.09 -11.56
CA LEU A 178 -27.94 8.39 -12.13
C LEU A 178 -29.36 8.39 -12.75
N GLN A 179 -29.75 7.32 -13.44
CA GLN A 179 -31.08 7.14 -14.02
C GLN A 179 -32.19 7.11 -12.96
N LEU A 180 -31.89 6.53 -11.78
CA LEU A 180 -32.80 6.48 -10.63
C LEU A 180 -32.83 7.78 -9.81
N GLY A 181 -32.08 8.82 -10.21
CA GLY A 181 -32.06 10.13 -9.55
C GLY A 181 -31.10 10.25 -8.37
N GLY A 182 -30.22 9.26 -8.17
CA GLY A 182 -29.11 9.34 -7.23
C GLY A 182 -27.92 10.12 -7.82
N CYS A 183 -26.82 10.17 -7.09
CA CYS A 183 -25.57 10.71 -7.61
C CYS A 183 -24.35 9.93 -7.11
N LEU A 184 -23.26 10.04 -7.86
CA LEU A 184 -21.97 9.48 -7.45
C LEU A 184 -21.31 10.44 -6.46
N ALA A 185 -20.82 9.90 -5.35
CA ALA A 185 -20.10 10.70 -4.36
C ALA A 185 -18.81 11.27 -4.98
N LYS A 186 -18.61 12.58 -4.87
CA LYS A 186 -17.39 13.27 -5.34
C LYS A 186 -16.20 13.01 -4.42
N SER A 187 -16.48 12.80 -3.14
CA SER A 187 -15.52 12.50 -2.09
C SER A 187 -16.01 11.35 -1.23
N GLU A 188 -15.11 10.63 -0.57
CA GLU A 188 -15.45 9.54 0.34
C GLU A 188 -16.26 10.03 1.56
N THR A 189 -16.09 11.29 1.94
CA THR A 189 -16.77 11.93 3.09
C THR A 189 -18.20 12.39 2.79
N GLU A 190 -18.60 12.48 1.52
CA GLU A 190 -19.99 12.79 1.11
C GLU A 190 -20.82 11.52 0.85
N CYS A 191 -20.20 10.35 0.98
CA CYS A 191 -20.84 9.08 0.68
C CYS A 191 -21.93 8.76 1.72
N THR A 192 -23.12 8.40 1.23
CA THR A 192 -24.22 7.90 2.07
C THR A 192 -24.35 6.38 1.95
N HIS A 193 -24.10 5.85 0.75
CA HIS A 193 -24.24 4.44 0.40
C HIS A 193 -22.92 3.93 -0.17
N LEU A 194 -22.27 3.02 0.55
CA LEU A 194 -21.08 2.34 0.06
C LEU A 194 -21.47 0.98 -0.52
N VAL A 195 -21.26 0.80 -1.81
CA VAL A 195 -21.52 -0.45 -2.51
C VAL A 195 -20.24 -1.27 -2.53
N ALA A 196 -20.30 -2.48 -2.00
CA ALA A 196 -19.16 -3.37 -1.81
C ALA A 196 -19.58 -4.84 -1.79
N ASN A 197 -18.69 -5.74 -2.21
CA ASN A 197 -18.91 -7.19 -2.16
C ASN A 197 -18.27 -7.88 -0.94
N ARG A 198 -17.33 -7.20 -0.28
CA ARG A 198 -16.61 -7.67 0.91
C ARG A 198 -16.11 -6.49 1.73
N TYR A 199 -15.81 -6.68 3.02
CA TYR A 199 -15.17 -5.64 3.85
C TYR A 199 -13.67 -5.53 3.57
N ALA A 200 -13.30 -5.13 2.34
CA ALA A 200 -11.91 -4.94 1.96
C ALA A 200 -11.35 -3.64 2.54
N ARG A 201 -10.10 -3.68 3.04
CA ARG A 201 -9.31 -2.52 3.50
C ARG A 201 -8.82 -1.64 2.35
N THR A 202 -9.72 -1.16 1.51
CA THR A 202 -9.43 -0.15 0.49
C THR A 202 -9.48 1.24 1.11
N GLN A 203 -8.77 2.22 0.51
CA GLN A 203 -8.86 3.62 0.95
C GLN A 203 -10.31 4.11 0.92
N LYS A 204 -11.06 3.80 -0.15
CA LYS A 204 -12.47 4.19 -0.30
C LYS A 204 -13.32 3.68 0.86
N PHE A 205 -13.16 2.41 1.22
CA PHE A 205 -13.88 1.82 2.34
C PHE A 205 -13.50 2.47 3.68
N LEU A 206 -12.19 2.58 3.96
CA LEU A 206 -11.67 3.10 5.22
C LEU A 206 -11.98 4.59 5.44
N CYS A 207 -12.14 5.38 4.38
CA CYS A 207 -12.60 6.76 4.48
C CYS A 207 -14.13 6.83 4.62
N ALA A 208 -14.87 6.12 3.77
CA ALA A 208 -16.32 6.23 3.71
C ALA A 208 -17.01 5.66 4.97
N ILE A 209 -16.44 4.64 5.62
CA ILE A 209 -17.03 4.02 6.82
C ILE A 209 -17.24 5.00 7.98
N HIS A 210 -16.53 6.14 7.99
CA HIS A 210 -16.73 7.20 8.98
C HIS A 210 -18.06 7.96 8.84
N VAL A 211 -18.66 7.98 7.65
CA VAL A 211 -19.82 8.84 7.32
C VAL A 211 -21.02 8.09 6.75
N VAL A 212 -20.78 6.93 6.12
CA VAL A 212 -21.84 6.19 5.40
C VAL A 212 -22.96 5.75 6.33
N LYS A 213 -24.18 5.86 5.83
CA LYS A 213 -25.37 5.33 6.51
C LYS A 213 -25.52 3.84 6.23
N TYR A 214 -25.23 3.44 5.00
CA TYR A 214 -25.43 2.07 4.54
C TYR A 214 -24.20 1.52 3.83
N VAL A 215 -23.94 0.23 4.07
CA VAL A 215 -22.98 -0.57 3.30
C VAL A 215 -23.76 -1.72 2.69
N VAL A 216 -23.92 -1.70 1.36
CA VAL A 216 -24.84 -2.59 0.62
C VAL A 216 -24.12 -3.39 -0.47
N THR A 217 -24.71 -4.49 -0.89
CA THR A 217 -24.23 -5.28 -2.04
C THR A 217 -24.62 -4.63 -3.38
N THR A 218 -24.10 -5.16 -4.48
CA THR A 218 -24.51 -4.75 -5.83
C THR A 218 -25.99 -5.06 -6.12
N ASP A 219 -26.57 -6.01 -5.39
CA ASP A 219 -27.95 -6.46 -5.61
C ASP A 219 -28.95 -5.33 -5.37
N TRP A 220 -28.65 -4.44 -4.41
CA TRP A 220 -29.44 -3.23 -4.16
C TRP A 220 -29.63 -2.38 -5.42
N ILE A 221 -28.57 -2.19 -6.20
CA ILE A 221 -28.64 -1.41 -7.45
C ILE A 221 -29.42 -2.17 -8.50
N THR A 222 -29.13 -3.47 -8.67
CA THR A 222 -29.79 -4.28 -9.71
C THR A 222 -31.29 -4.42 -9.47
N GLU A 223 -31.72 -4.52 -8.21
CA GLU A 223 -33.15 -4.62 -7.90
C GLU A 223 -33.81 -3.23 -7.91
N SER A 224 -33.10 -2.17 -7.52
CA SER A 224 -33.58 -0.80 -7.71
C SER A 224 -33.79 -0.45 -9.19
N GLU A 225 -32.93 -0.96 -10.08
CA GLU A 225 -33.09 -0.83 -11.53
C GLU A 225 -34.39 -1.47 -12.02
N LYS A 226 -34.67 -2.71 -11.60
CA LYS A 226 -35.88 -3.44 -12.00
C LYS A 226 -37.17 -2.75 -11.54
N GLN A 227 -37.15 -2.21 -10.33
CA GLN A 227 -38.29 -1.48 -9.75
C GLN A 227 -38.35 -0.02 -10.24
N ASN A 228 -37.35 0.43 -11.00
CA ASN A 228 -37.18 1.81 -11.48
C ASN A 228 -37.29 2.86 -10.35
N GLN A 229 -36.82 2.48 -9.14
CA GLN A 229 -36.80 3.30 -7.94
C GLN A 229 -35.79 2.73 -6.93
N PHE A 230 -35.15 3.57 -6.13
CA PHE A 230 -34.33 3.08 -5.00
C PHE A 230 -35.20 2.35 -3.97
N ILE A 231 -34.88 1.08 -3.74
CA ILE A 231 -35.54 0.24 -2.75
C ILE A 231 -34.87 0.34 -1.37
N ASP A 232 -35.55 -0.17 -0.35
CA ASP A 232 -35.06 -0.20 1.03
C ASP A 232 -33.70 -0.89 1.15
N GLU A 233 -32.74 -0.22 1.79
CA GLU A 233 -31.36 -0.68 1.87
C GLU A 233 -31.18 -1.86 2.83
N LYS A 234 -32.07 -2.00 3.82
CA LYS A 234 -31.94 -2.96 4.92
C LYS A 234 -31.88 -4.41 4.42
N GLN A 235 -32.59 -4.72 3.34
CA GLN A 235 -32.62 -6.06 2.74
C GLN A 235 -31.31 -6.42 2.02
N TYR A 236 -30.50 -5.42 1.68
CA TYR A 236 -29.27 -5.56 0.88
C TYR A 236 -28.01 -5.17 1.64
N VAL A 237 -28.11 -5.03 2.96
CA VAL A 237 -26.94 -4.78 3.82
C VAL A 237 -25.92 -5.88 3.59
N MET A 238 -24.70 -5.48 3.25
CA MET A 238 -23.62 -6.43 3.02
C MET A 238 -23.32 -7.17 4.32
N ARG A 239 -23.21 -8.50 4.26
CA ARG A 239 -22.85 -9.37 5.38
C ARG A 239 -21.68 -10.26 4.96
N ASP A 240 -20.49 -9.96 5.49
CA ASP A 240 -19.26 -10.71 5.22
C ASP A 240 -18.69 -11.24 6.55
N THR A 241 -19.20 -12.41 6.96
CA THR A 241 -18.85 -13.03 8.24
C THR A 241 -17.37 -13.43 8.34
N GLU A 242 -16.69 -13.65 7.22
CA GLU A 242 -15.27 -13.99 7.20
C GLU A 242 -14.45 -12.75 7.57
N SER A 243 -14.70 -11.62 6.91
CA SER A 243 -14.03 -10.37 7.24
C SER A 243 -14.40 -9.85 8.63
N GLU A 244 -15.64 -10.03 9.10
CA GLU A 244 -16.04 -9.69 10.48
C GLU A 244 -15.22 -10.44 11.53
N LYS A 245 -14.96 -11.74 11.31
CA LYS A 245 -14.11 -12.54 12.19
C LYS A 245 -12.65 -12.09 12.12
N ILE A 246 -12.13 -11.88 10.92
CA ILE A 246 -10.72 -11.47 10.71
C ILE A 246 -10.44 -10.13 11.39
N TYR A 247 -11.32 -9.16 11.19
CA TYR A 247 -11.15 -7.82 11.76
C TYR A 247 -11.78 -7.66 13.13
N GLY A 248 -12.46 -8.67 13.67
CA GLY A 248 -13.05 -8.67 15.01
C GLY A 248 -14.07 -7.55 15.22
N PHE A 249 -15.07 -7.45 14.36
CA PHE A 249 -16.12 -6.43 14.45
C PHE A 249 -17.46 -6.95 13.91
N ASN A 250 -18.52 -6.19 14.13
CA ASN A 250 -19.82 -6.45 13.52
C ASN A 250 -20.31 -5.19 12.83
N MET A 251 -20.55 -5.26 11.52
CA MET A 251 -20.86 -4.08 10.71
C MET A 251 -22.20 -3.45 11.11
N GLU A 252 -23.20 -4.26 11.41
CA GLU A 252 -24.52 -3.78 11.81
C GLU A 252 -24.44 -2.94 13.11
N ARG A 253 -23.69 -3.42 14.11
CA ARG A 253 -23.42 -2.64 15.33
C ARG A 253 -22.65 -1.35 15.05
N VAL A 254 -21.69 -1.38 14.13
CA VAL A 254 -20.92 -0.20 13.73
C VAL A 254 -21.82 0.86 13.10
N LEU A 255 -22.71 0.47 12.19
CA LEU A 255 -23.59 1.41 11.47
C LEU A 255 -24.73 1.94 12.35
N ASN A 256 -25.29 1.11 13.25
CA ASN A 256 -26.42 1.47 14.11
C ASN A 256 -26.05 2.26 15.38
N ARG A 257 -24.77 2.56 15.59
CA ARG A 257 -24.32 3.33 16.75
C ARG A 257 -24.83 4.79 16.66
N VAL A 258 -25.57 5.23 17.67
CA VAL A 258 -26.18 6.57 17.72
C VAL A 258 -25.13 7.68 17.78
N ASP A 259 -24.04 7.46 18.53
CA ASP A 259 -22.93 8.40 18.68
C ASP A 259 -21.78 8.13 17.69
N ARG A 260 -22.09 8.01 16.39
CA ARG A 260 -21.04 7.95 15.35
C ARG A 260 -20.42 9.33 15.15
N THR A 261 -19.58 9.72 16.10
CA THR A 261 -18.66 10.84 15.91
C THR A 261 -17.41 10.37 15.18
N PRO A 262 -16.77 11.24 14.37
CA PRO A 262 -15.51 10.91 13.74
C PRO A 262 -14.49 10.39 14.77
N ILE A 263 -13.99 9.17 14.59
CA ILE A 263 -13.25 8.44 15.64
C ILE A 263 -11.91 9.11 15.98
N PHE A 264 -11.32 9.84 15.04
CA PHE A 264 -10.08 10.59 15.23
C PHE A 264 -10.34 12.06 15.59
N LYS A 265 -11.57 12.45 15.91
CA LYS A 265 -11.89 13.81 16.36
C LYS A 265 -11.02 14.19 17.57
N ASN A 266 -10.43 15.38 17.50
CA ASN A 266 -9.49 15.92 18.49
C ASN A 266 -8.16 15.16 18.62
N TYR A 267 -7.83 14.24 17.71
CA TYR A 267 -6.52 13.60 17.66
C TYR A 267 -5.59 14.28 16.66
N ILE A 268 -4.36 14.51 17.09
CA ILE A 268 -3.22 14.84 16.24
C ILE A 268 -2.38 13.57 16.11
N ILE A 269 -2.28 13.07 14.88
CA ILE A 269 -1.66 11.77 14.58
C ILE A 269 -0.39 12.01 13.78
N PHE A 270 0.77 11.76 14.39
CA PHE A 270 2.05 11.78 13.69
C PHE A 270 2.36 10.41 13.11
N VAL A 271 2.60 10.31 11.81
CA VAL A 271 2.89 9.04 11.13
C VAL A 271 4.32 9.07 10.61
N THR A 272 5.13 8.07 10.99
CA THR A 272 6.52 7.97 10.50
C THR A 272 6.57 7.52 9.03
N ALA A 273 7.64 7.90 8.33
CA ALA A 273 7.70 7.81 6.86
C ALA A 273 7.78 6.37 6.30
N GLY A 274 8.18 5.39 7.12
CA GLY A 274 8.27 3.97 6.78
C GLY A 274 6.96 3.20 7.01
N VAL A 275 5.91 3.85 7.51
CA VAL A 275 4.59 3.23 7.66
C VAL A 275 3.99 2.89 6.29
N ILE A 276 3.36 1.73 6.21
CA ILE A 276 2.58 1.27 5.07
C ILE A 276 1.16 1.05 5.56
N PRO A 277 0.11 1.61 4.91
CA PRO A 277 0.09 2.30 3.61
C PRO A 277 0.81 3.66 3.59
N LYS A 278 1.14 4.16 2.38
CA LYS A 278 1.83 5.44 2.16
C LYS A 278 1.08 6.63 2.79
N SER A 279 1.79 7.75 2.96
CA SER A 279 1.27 8.99 3.56
C SER A 279 -0.05 9.46 2.95
N ASP A 280 -0.21 9.38 1.63
CA ASP A 280 -1.40 9.92 0.95
C ASP A 280 -2.68 9.15 1.35
N ILE A 281 -2.56 7.83 1.54
CA ILE A 281 -3.66 6.95 1.94
C ILE A 281 -3.98 7.15 3.41
N THR A 282 -2.97 7.07 4.29
CA THR A 282 -3.19 7.26 5.73
C THR A 282 -3.72 8.66 6.04
N LYS A 283 -3.29 9.67 5.28
CA LYS A 283 -3.75 11.06 5.43
C LYS A 283 -5.24 11.14 5.16
N ALA A 284 -5.69 10.59 4.03
CA ALA A 284 -7.09 10.58 3.65
C ALA A 284 -7.96 9.89 4.71
N ILE A 285 -7.50 8.77 5.27
CA ILE A 285 -8.24 8.02 6.29
C ILE A 285 -8.33 8.83 7.60
N ILE A 286 -7.21 9.40 8.06
CA ILE A 286 -7.18 10.20 9.29
C ILE A 286 -8.09 11.44 9.16
N GLU A 287 -8.02 12.15 8.03
CA GLU A 287 -8.83 13.34 7.78
C GLU A 287 -10.33 12.98 7.66
N ALA A 288 -10.68 11.89 6.98
CA ALA A 288 -12.05 11.39 6.91
C ALA A 288 -12.62 11.03 8.29
N GLY A 289 -11.78 10.50 9.19
CA GLY A 289 -12.15 10.24 10.58
C GLY A 289 -12.04 11.46 11.50
N GLY A 290 -11.82 12.67 10.98
CA GLY A 290 -11.83 13.94 11.72
C GLY A 290 -10.54 14.27 12.49
N GLY A 291 -9.46 13.55 12.22
CA GLY A 291 -8.14 13.76 12.84
C GLY A 291 -7.25 14.74 12.08
N THR A 292 -6.18 15.19 12.72
CA THR A 292 -5.16 16.05 12.10
C THR A 292 -3.87 15.25 11.88
N PRO A 293 -3.54 14.87 10.63
CA PRO A 293 -2.35 14.08 10.36
C PRO A 293 -1.08 14.93 10.24
N VAL A 294 0.05 14.40 10.70
CA VAL A 294 1.36 15.05 10.64
C VAL A 294 2.40 14.06 10.08
N TYR A 295 3.13 14.45 9.03
CA TYR A 295 4.11 13.56 8.36
C TYR A 295 5.54 14.12 8.26
N LYS A 296 5.70 15.45 8.32
CA LYS A 296 7.00 16.08 8.00
C LYS A 296 8.00 16.00 9.13
N LYS A 297 7.58 16.44 10.32
CA LYS A 297 8.46 16.55 11.49
C LYS A 297 7.70 16.10 12.72
N ALA A 298 8.31 15.20 13.48
CA ALA A 298 7.78 14.78 14.77
C ALA A 298 7.74 16.00 15.72
N PRO A 299 6.60 16.25 16.40
CA PRO A 299 6.50 17.33 17.38
C PRO A 299 7.47 17.12 18.56
N THR A 300 8.08 18.21 19.03
CA THR A 300 8.90 18.18 20.25
C THR A 300 8.05 17.90 21.48
N LEU A 301 8.66 17.39 22.56
CA LEU A 301 7.95 17.14 23.84
C LEU A 301 7.22 18.38 24.39
N ARG A 302 7.74 19.59 24.15
CA ARG A 302 7.05 20.85 24.52
C ARG A 302 5.79 21.08 23.69
N GLN A 303 5.86 20.84 22.38
CA GLN A 303 4.71 20.96 21.49
C GLN A 303 3.63 19.94 21.84
N ILE A 304 4.01 18.71 22.20
CA ILE A 304 3.07 17.67 22.63
C ILE A 304 2.32 18.10 23.89
N LYS A 305 3.02 18.62 24.91
CA LYS A 305 2.37 19.15 26.12
C LYS A 305 1.41 20.29 25.81
N SER A 306 1.75 21.17 24.88
CA SER A 306 0.86 22.26 24.44
C SER A 306 -0.38 21.75 23.69
N ILE A 307 -0.24 20.69 22.89
CA ILE A 307 -1.36 20.01 22.23
C ILE A 307 -2.31 19.43 23.29
N GLU A 308 -1.78 18.74 24.29
CA GLU A 308 -2.56 18.15 25.39
C GLU A 308 -3.28 19.22 26.21
N GLN A 309 -2.62 20.35 26.51
CA GLN A 309 -3.24 21.50 27.18
C GLN A 309 -4.39 22.13 26.37
N SER A 310 -4.36 22.03 25.04
CA SER A 310 -5.47 22.48 24.19
C SER A 310 -6.68 21.54 24.19
N GLY A 311 -6.65 20.45 24.98
CA GLY A 311 -7.70 19.43 25.03
C GLY A 311 -7.65 18.43 23.87
N ARG A 312 -6.60 18.48 23.03
CA ARG A 312 -6.37 17.54 21.94
C ARG A 312 -5.45 16.41 22.38
N LYS A 313 -5.64 15.22 21.81
CA LYS A 313 -4.83 14.03 22.11
C LYS A 313 -3.78 13.85 21.03
N PHE A 314 -2.60 13.34 21.41
CA PHE A 314 -1.50 13.10 20.48
C PHE A 314 -1.14 11.61 20.44
N VAL A 315 -0.98 11.06 19.23
CA VAL A 315 -0.62 9.66 19.00
C VAL A 315 0.43 9.58 17.90
N ILE A 316 1.41 8.69 18.07
CA ILE A 316 2.41 8.38 17.04
C ILE A 316 2.08 7.04 16.41
N ILE A 317 2.05 6.99 15.09
CA ILE A 317 1.92 5.77 14.30
C ILE A 317 3.26 5.47 13.64
N THR A 318 3.80 4.29 13.91
CA THR A 318 5.10 3.88 13.41
C THR A 318 5.11 2.42 12.95
N CYS A 319 6.27 1.97 12.49
CA CYS A 319 6.54 0.59 12.12
C CYS A 319 7.88 0.14 12.72
N GLU A 320 8.17 -1.16 12.67
CA GLU A 320 9.40 -1.73 13.25
C GLU A 320 10.70 -1.17 12.65
N ASN A 321 10.65 -0.66 11.43
CA ASN A 321 11.81 -0.03 10.78
C ASN A 321 12.08 1.35 11.36
N ASP A 322 11.04 2.06 11.78
CA ASP A 322 11.10 3.46 12.22
C ASP A 322 11.12 3.60 13.75
N LEU A 323 10.93 2.50 14.49
CA LEU A 323 10.82 2.49 15.95
C LEU A 323 12.02 3.16 16.64
N HIS A 324 13.21 3.10 16.04
CA HIS A 324 14.41 3.78 16.52
C HIS A 324 14.25 5.32 16.62
N LEU A 325 13.41 5.93 15.76
CA LEU A 325 13.05 7.36 15.81
C LEU A 325 12.12 7.69 16.98
N CYS A 326 11.43 6.67 17.51
CA CYS A 326 10.39 6.81 18.53
C CYS A 326 10.88 6.58 19.96
N LYS A 327 12.14 6.18 20.17
CA LYS A 327 12.69 5.83 21.48
C LYS A 327 12.45 6.88 22.57
N MET A 328 12.72 8.15 22.26
CA MET A 328 12.49 9.27 23.18
C MET A 328 11.01 9.38 23.62
N TYR A 329 10.06 9.08 22.72
CA TYR A 329 8.64 9.17 23.02
C TYR A 329 8.19 8.00 23.90
N LEU A 330 8.70 6.81 23.65
CA LEU A 330 8.46 5.63 24.48
C LEU A 330 8.96 5.83 25.92
N GLU A 331 10.18 6.35 26.08
CA GLU A 331 10.76 6.64 27.42
C GLU A 331 9.93 7.67 28.21
N LYS A 332 9.26 8.59 27.50
CA LYS A 332 8.36 9.58 28.07
C LYS A 332 6.90 9.12 28.16
N LYS A 333 6.63 7.82 27.92
CA LYS A 333 5.30 7.20 27.98
C LYS A 333 4.27 7.85 27.05
N ILE A 334 4.72 8.41 25.92
CA ILE A 334 3.84 8.92 24.87
C ILE A 334 3.31 7.74 24.06
N CYS A 335 2.05 7.80 23.66
CA CYS A 335 1.38 6.74 22.92
C CYS A 335 2.01 6.53 21.53
N VAL A 336 2.65 5.37 21.34
CA VAL A 336 3.21 4.92 20.06
C VAL A 336 2.51 3.63 19.66
N GLN A 337 1.85 3.63 18.51
CA GLN A 337 1.04 2.53 18.00
C GLN A 337 1.53 2.11 16.60
N ASN A 338 1.19 0.90 16.18
CA ASN A 338 1.37 0.48 14.79
C ASN A 338 0.23 1.00 13.89
N VAL A 339 0.33 0.75 12.58
CA VAL A 339 -0.65 1.24 11.59
C VAL A 339 -2.06 0.67 11.75
N GLU A 340 -2.23 -0.48 12.40
CA GLU A 340 -3.54 -1.11 12.62
C GLU A 340 -4.43 -0.28 13.54
N PHE A 341 -3.84 0.59 14.39
CA PHE A 341 -4.60 1.61 15.12
C PHE A 341 -5.46 2.49 14.19
N ILE A 342 -4.94 2.83 13.01
CA ILE A 342 -5.72 3.57 12.00
C ILE A 342 -6.61 2.60 11.23
N LEU A 343 -6.04 1.55 10.64
CA LEU A 343 -6.76 0.71 9.65
C LEU A 343 -7.88 -0.09 10.30
N THR A 344 -7.56 -0.83 11.36
CA THR A 344 -8.53 -1.63 12.11
C THR A 344 -9.44 -0.72 12.93
N GLY A 345 -8.90 0.38 13.50
CA GLY A 345 -9.71 1.37 14.20
C GLY A 345 -10.79 2.00 13.32
N SER A 346 -10.47 2.35 12.07
CA SER A 346 -11.44 2.84 11.09
C SER A 346 -12.50 1.81 10.72
N ILE A 347 -12.17 0.53 10.57
CA ILE A 347 -13.20 -0.49 10.29
C ILE A 347 -14.13 -0.69 11.49
N ARG A 348 -13.54 -0.83 12.68
CA ARG A 348 -14.28 -1.05 13.93
C ARG A 348 -15.06 0.18 14.39
N GLN A 349 -14.75 1.36 13.86
CA GLN A 349 -15.18 2.65 14.39
C GLN A 349 -14.92 2.77 15.91
N GLU A 350 -13.74 2.32 16.33
CA GLU A 350 -13.31 2.29 17.73
C GLU A 350 -11.78 2.43 17.82
N LEU A 351 -11.29 3.14 18.84
CA LEU A 351 -9.85 3.30 19.07
C LEU A 351 -9.37 2.37 20.19
N ASP A 352 -8.55 1.39 19.83
CA ASP A 352 -7.90 0.48 20.76
C ASP A 352 -6.46 0.93 21.04
N PHE A 353 -6.20 1.34 22.28
CA PHE A 353 -4.88 1.81 22.71
C PHE A 353 -4.00 0.70 23.29
N SER A 354 -4.52 -0.52 23.39
CA SER A 354 -3.87 -1.65 24.06
C SER A 354 -3.30 -2.66 23.08
N SER A 355 -4.04 -3.03 22.03
CA SER A 355 -3.64 -4.12 21.13
C SER A 355 -2.52 -3.77 20.16
N PHE A 356 -2.33 -2.48 19.86
CA PHE A 356 -1.43 -2.03 18.78
C PHE A 356 -0.20 -1.27 19.28
N VAL A 357 0.01 -1.25 20.60
CA VAL A 357 0.98 -0.37 21.25
C VAL A 357 2.39 -0.94 21.16
N TYR A 358 3.36 -0.09 20.86
CA TYR A 358 4.76 -0.42 21.05
C TYR A 358 5.15 -0.14 22.50
N THR A 359 5.78 -1.13 23.14
CA THR A 359 6.36 -1.00 24.48
C THR A 359 7.88 -1.09 24.39
N LEU A 360 8.55 -0.53 25.40
CA LEU A 360 10.02 -0.52 25.52
C LEU A 360 10.55 -1.89 25.95
#